data_AF-A0A7J8ZBW5-F1
#
_entry.id   AF-A0A7J8ZBW5-F1
#
_cell.length_a   1.000
_cell.length_b   1.000
_cell.length_c   1.000
_cell.angle_alpha   90.00
_cell.angle_beta   90.00
_cell.angle_gamma   90.00
#
_symmetry.space_group_name_H-M   'P 1'
#
loop_
_entity.id
_entity.type
_entity.pdbx_description
1 polymer ?
#
loop_
_entity_poly.entity_id
_entity_poly.type
_entity_poly.pdbx_seq_one_letter_code
_entity_poly.pdbx_strand_id
1 'polypeptide(L)' 'MKKPANMDKSECDRLETFYSTKSLVNRLVLKQQLYTFHMNEGEHFRDHTSQFITLLSDLKNVEI' A
#
# COMPACT_ATOMS: atom_id res chain seq x y z
N MET A 1 11.66 -28.26 -15.13
CA MET A 1 10.94 -28.33 -13.83
C MET A 1 9.45 -28.45 -14.11
N LYS A 2 8.80 -29.48 -13.56
CA LYS A 2 7.41 -29.85 -13.88
C LYS A 2 6.42 -28.82 -13.32
N LYS A 3 5.56 -28.27 -14.18
CA LYS A 3 4.39 -27.47 -13.79
C LYS A 3 3.32 -28.43 -13.25
N PRO A 4 2.91 -28.36 -11.97
CA PRO A 4 1.82 -29.19 -11.50
C PRO A 4 0.50 -28.69 -12.10
N ALA A 5 -0.31 -29.65 -12.52
CA ALA A 5 -1.65 -29.47 -13.05
C ALA A 5 -2.62 -28.99 -11.97
N ASN A 6 -3.58 -28.18 -12.40
CA ASN A 6 -4.79 -27.73 -11.68
C ASN A 6 -4.59 -26.87 -10.42
N MET A 7 -4.22 -25.61 -10.63
CA MET A 7 -4.80 -24.52 -9.83
C MET A 7 -6.05 -24.09 -10.61
N ASP A 8 -7.23 -24.28 -10.02
CA ASP A 8 -8.49 -23.85 -10.62
C ASP A 8 -8.35 -22.37 -10.99
N LYS A 9 -8.68 -22.01 -12.24
CA LYS A 9 -8.58 -20.62 -12.72
C LYS A 9 -9.32 -19.66 -11.78
N SER A 10 -10.38 -20.15 -11.14
CA SER A 10 -11.14 -19.40 -10.13
C SER A 10 -10.32 -18.98 -8.89
N GLU A 11 -9.30 -19.76 -8.49
CA GLU A 11 -8.47 -19.44 -7.31
C GLU A 11 -7.45 -18.34 -7.62
N CYS A 12 -6.84 -18.36 -8.81
CA CYS A 12 -5.99 -17.27 -9.28
C CYS A 12 -6.78 -15.98 -9.46
N ASP A 13 -7.95 -16.05 -10.10
CA ASP A 13 -8.79 -14.87 -10.35
C ASP A 13 -9.29 -14.26 -9.02
N ARG A 14 -9.58 -15.09 -8.00
CA ARG A 14 -9.93 -14.65 -6.65
C ARG A 14 -8.75 -13.97 -5.94
N LEU A 15 -7.55 -14.54 -6.04
CA LEU A 15 -6.35 -13.93 -5.47
C LEU A 15 -6.05 -12.59 -6.14
N GLU A 16 -6.14 -12.51 -7.47
CA GLU A 16 -5.95 -11.27 -8.23
C GLU A 16 -6.95 -10.21 -7.79
N THR A 17 -8.24 -10.55 -7.72
CA THR A 17 -9.28 -9.61 -7.25
C THR A 17 -9.04 -9.16 -5.80
N PHE A 18 -8.66 -10.07 -4.90
CA PHE A 18 -8.45 -9.74 -3.49
C PHE A 18 -7.18 -8.91 -3.28
N TYR A 19 -6.09 -9.22 -3.99
CA TYR A 19 -4.85 -8.45 -3.97
C TYR A 19 -5.01 -7.08 -4.65
N SER A 20 -5.75 -6.99 -5.76
CA SER A 20 -6.08 -5.70 -6.39
C SER A 20 -6.97 -4.84 -5.51
N THR A 21 -7.98 -5.44 -4.85
CA THR A 21 -8.83 -4.72 -3.89
C THR A 21 -8.02 -4.25 -2.68
N LYS A 22 -7.11 -5.09 -2.14
CA LYS A 22 -6.17 -4.67 -1.09
C LYS A 22 -5.25 -3.56 -1.55
N SER A 23 -4.70 -3.62 -2.76
CA SER A 23 -3.86 -2.55 -3.31
C SER A 23 -4.64 -1.24 -3.47
N LEU A 24 -5.87 -1.30 -3.99
CA LEU A 24 -6.72 -0.13 -4.15
C LEU A 24 -7.12 0.49 -2.81
N VAL A 25 -7.54 -0.33 -1.84
CA VAL A 25 -7.88 0.13 -0.48
C VAL A 25 -6.65 0.70 0.22
N ASN A 26 -5.49 0.03 0.13
CA ASN A 26 -4.24 0.53 0.69
C ASN A 26 -3.85 1.88 0.06
N ARG A 27 -4.01 2.04 -1.25
CA ARG A 27 -3.76 3.32 -1.94
C ARG A 27 -4.68 4.43 -1.43
N LEU A 28 -5.97 4.14 -1.23
CA LEU A 28 -6.92 5.11 -0.71
C LEU A 28 -6.60 5.51 0.74
N VAL A 29 -6.23 4.54 1.59
CA VAL A 29 -5.83 4.78 2.98
C VAL A 29 -4.57 5.64 3.04
N LEU A 30 -3.54 5.32 2.25
CA LEU A 30 -2.29 6.09 2.22
C LEU A 30 -2.51 7.53 1.72
N LYS A 31 -3.38 7.73 0.71
CA LYS A 31 -3.77 9.07 0.27
C LYS A 31 -4.51 9.83 1.36
N GLN A 32 -5.45 9.19 2.04
CA GLN A 32 -6.16 9.80 3.16
C GLN A 32 -5.18 10.23 4.26
N GLN A 33 -4.24 9.35 4.63
CA GLN A 33 -3.19 9.63 5.60
C GLN A 33 -2.36 10.84 5.18
N LEU A 34 -1.95 10.92 3.91
CA LEU A 34 -1.20 12.05 3.36
C LEU A 34 -1.98 13.38 3.47
N TYR A 35 -3.27 13.38 3.12
CA TYR A 35 -4.09 14.59 3.21
C TYR A 35 -4.39 15.01 4.66
N THR A 36 -4.37 14.07 5.59
CA THR A 36 -4.50 14.36 7.04
C THR A 36 -3.17 14.52 7.75
N PHE A 37 -2.05 14.36 7.04
CA PHE A 37 -0.72 14.40 7.61
C PHE A 37 -0.39 15.83 8.01
N HIS A 38 -0.31 16.07 9.31
CA HIS A 38 0.04 17.36 9.88
C HIS A 38 1.00 17.15 11.03
N MET A 39 1.85 18.15 11.25
CA MET A 39 2.82 18.13 12.34
C MET A 39 2.12 18.52 13.63
N ASN A 40 2.33 17.73 14.69
CA ASN A 40 1.81 18.08 16.01
C ASN A 40 2.73 19.06 16.73
N GLU A 41 2.16 19.89 17.60
CA GLU A 41 2.95 20.81 18.42
C GLU A 41 3.87 20.03 19.36
N GLY A 42 5.17 20.36 19.37
CA GLY A 42 6.19 19.63 20.12
C GLY A 42 6.78 18.41 19.40
N GLU A 43 6.32 18.06 18.20
CA GLU A 43 6.96 17.03 17.39
C GLU A 43 8.32 17.51 16.86
N HIS A 44 9.31 16.61 16.79
CA HIS A 44 10.59 16.95 16.17
C HIS A 44 10.44 16.97 14.65
N PHE A 45 10.81 18.11 14.04
CA PHE A 45 10.75 18.30 12.59
C PHE A 45 11.44 17.18 11.80
N ARG A 46 12.58 16.67 12.31
CA ARG A 46 13.32 15.56 11.68
C ARG A 46 12.50 14.27 11.64
N ASP A 47 11.82 13.95 12.73
CA ASP A 47 11.04 12.73 12.85
C ASP A 47 9.76 12.82 12.01
N HIS A 48 9.12 14.01 12.01
CA HIS A 48 8.00 14.32 11.12
C HIS A 48 8.38 14.19 9.64
N THR A 49 9.55 14.73 9.25
CA THR A 49 10.08 14.63 7.90
C THR A 49 10.37 13.17 7.52
N SER A 50 10.93 12.38 8.44
CA SER A 50 11.18 10.95 8.20
C SER A 50 9.88 10.20 7.96
N GLN A 51 8.84 10.44 8.78
CA GLN A 51 7.52 9.83 8.61
C GLN A 51 6.88 10.21 7.27
N PHE A 52 7.01 11.46 6.85
CA PHE A 52 6.54 11.93 5.55
C PHE A 52 7.23 11.21 4.39
N ILE A 53 8.55 11.05 4.46
CA ILE A 53 9.32 10.32 3.42
C ILE A 53 8.89 8.86 3.33
N THR A 54 8.67 8.20 4.47
CA THR A 54 8.14 6.82 4.50
C THR A 54 6.77 6.74 3.82
N LEU A 55 5.85 7.64 4.17
CA LEU A 55 4.50 7.69 3.58
C LEU A 55 4.53 7.87 2.06
N LEU A 56 5.43 8.71 1.54
CA LEU A 56 5.62 8.87 0.10
C LEU A 56 6.22 7.62 -0.57
N SER A 57 7.15 6.94 0.10
CA SER A 57 7.71 5.68 -0.40
C SER A 57 6.64 4.59 -0.49
N ASP A 58 5.78 4.48 0.50
CA ASP A 58 4.70 3.50 0.51
C ASP A 58 3.68 3.77 -0.60
N LEU A 59 3.33 5.05 -0.82
CA LEU A 59 2.47 5.45 -1.93
C LEU A 59 3.08 5.08 -3.28
N LYS A 60 4.38 5.31 -3.47
CA LYS A 60 5.08 4.95 -4.71
C LYS A 60 5.09 3.44 -4.94
N ASN A 61 5.25 2.65 -3.89
CA ASN A 61 5.28 1.19 -3.97
C ASN A 61 3.92 0.58 -4.31
N VAL A 62 2.82 1.22 -3.91
CA VAL A 62 1.45 0.76 -4.20
C VAL A 62 0.98 1.12 -5.62
N GLU A 63 1.63 2.09 -6.28
CA GLU A 63 1.35 2.42 -7.69
C GLU A 63 2.08 1.54 -8.72
N ILE A 64 2.98 0.64 -8.29
CA ILE A 64 3.73 -0.29 -9.16
C ILE A 64 2.93 -1.56 -9.45
#